data_AF-A0A6P9AZ55-F1
#
_entry.id   AF-A0A6P9AZ55-F1
#
_cell.length_a   1.000
_cell.length_b   1.000
_cell.length_c   1.000
_cell.angle_alpha   90.00
_cell.angle_beta   90.00
_cell.angle_gamma   90.00
#
_symmetry.space_group_name_H-M   'P 1'
#
loop_
_entity.id
_entity.type
_entity.pdbx_description
1 polymer ?
#
loop_
_entity_poly.entity_id
_entity_poly.type
_entity_poly.pdbx_seq_one_letter_code
_entity_poly.pdbx_strand_id
1 'polypeptide(L)'
;MQVRLGIPKEARSLLPPPPLLNFPSVWMAGVFWLSALLDNGLNRRPALRAGVHRQILMTTLGFCLGYYIKRYSNYYYAERDRELFSYIKNHPEDFVEKEPRKMGDILEKFTPTR
;
A
#
# COMPACT_ATOMS: atom_id res chain seq x y z
N MET A 1 11.56 6.92 -14.93
CA MET A 1 11.01 5.91 -14.00
C MET A 1 10.67 4.66 -14.82
N GLN A 2 11.58 3.71 -14.94
CA GLN A 2 11.33 2.47 -15.69
C GLN A 2 10.41 1.58 -14.84
N VAL A 3 9.19 1.34 -15.29
CA VAL A 3 8.27 0.40 -14.64
C VAL A 3 8.79 -1.01 -14.91
N ARG A 4 9.57 -1.57 -13.97
CA ARG A 4 9.91 -3.00 -14.01
C ARG A 4 8.64 -3.80 -13.76
N LEU A 5 8.02 -4.28 -14.84
CA LEU A 5 6.79 -5.08 -14.84
C LEU A 5 6.94 -6.42 -14.10
N GLY A 6 8.17 -6.91 -13.89
CA GLY A 6 8.44 -8.17 -13.20
C GLY A 6 9.05 -7.95 -11.82
N ILE A 7 8.45 -8.58 -10.80
CA ILE A 7 9.09 -8.73 -9.48
C ILE A 7 10.31 -9.64 -9.66
N PRO A 8 11.55 -9.18 -9.39
CA PRO A 8 12.73 -10.01 -9.56
C PRO A 8 12.72 -11.19 -8.60
N LYS A 9 13.40 -12.28 -8.97
CA LYS A 9 13.45 -13.51 -8.16
C LYS A 9 13.99 -13.24 -6.74
N GLU A 10 14.87 -12.25 -6.60
CA GLU A 10 15.41 -11.74 -5.33
C GLU A 10 14.34 -11.27 -4.34
N ALA A 11 13.25 -10.68 -4.83
CA ALA A 11 12.15 -10.23 -3.97
C ALA A 11 11.44 -11.40 -3.26
N ARG A 12 11.55 -12.62 -3.80
CA ARG A 12 10.92 -13.82 -3.24
C ARG A 12 11.72 -14.39 -2.05
N SER A 13 13.02 -14.14 -2.00
CA SER A 13 13.90 -14.55 -0.90
C SER A 13 14.05 -13.48 0.18
N LEU A 14 13.93 -12.20 -0.19
CA LEU A 14 14.18 -11.07 0.73
C LEU A 14 12.96 -10.67 1.57
N LEU A 15 11.74 -10.93 1.09
CA LEU A 15 10.52 -10.46 1.75
C LEU A 15 9.64 -11.63 2.20
N PRO A 16 9.09 -11.57 3.42
CA PRO A 16 8.08 -12.53 3.84
C PRO A 16 6.85 -12.39 2.92
N PRO A 17 6.20 -13.51 2.55
CA PRO A 17 4.96 -13.44 1.79
C PRO A 17 3.93 -12.67 2.63
N PRO A 18 3.14 -11.77 2.01
CA PRO A 18 2.08 -11.10 2.75
C PRO A 18 1.07 -12.14 3.24
N PRO A 19 0.48 -11.97 4.44
CA PRO A 19 -0.53 -12.89 4.95
C PRO A 19 -1.70 -13.00 3.97
N LEU A 20 -2.47 -14.08 4.04
CA LEU A 20 -3.60 -14.25 3.10
C LEU A 20 -4.62 -13.11 3.26
N LEU A 21 -4.89 -12.70 4.50
CA LEU A 21 -5.81 -11.63 4.81
C LEU A 21 -5.04 -10.31 5.01
N ASN A 22 -4.98 -9.49 3.95
CA ASN A 22 -4.39 -8.15 3.99
C ASN A 22 -5.45 -7.08 3.75
N PHE A 23 -5.24 -5.89 4.33
CA PHE A 23 -6.11 -4.74 4.11
C PHE A 23 -6.29 -4.40 2.60
N PRO A 24 -5.23 -4.33 1.77
CA PRO A 24 -5.42 -4.05 0.34
C PRO A 24 -6.19 -5.14 -0.41
N SER A 25 -6.01 -6.42 -0.05
CA SER A 25 -6.75 -7.53 -0.67
C SER A 25 -8.23 -7.46 -0.35
N VAL A 26 -8.57 -7.17 0.91
CA VAL A 26 -9.97 -6.99 1.35
C VAL A 26 -10.59 -5.76 0.72
N TRP A 27 -9.86 -4.64 0.68
CA TRP A 27 -10.34 -3.41 0.07
C TRP A 27 -10.60 -3.58 -1.43
N MET A 28 -9.67 -4.18 -2.17
CA MET A 28 -9.83 -4.44 -3.61
C MET A 28 -10.97 -5.43 -3.88
N ALA A 29 -11.13 -6.46 -3.05
CA ALA A 29 -12.28 -7.37 -3.14
C ALA A 29 -13.61 -6.61 -2.94
N GLY A 30 -13.66 -5.69 -1.98
CA GLY A 30 -14.82 -4.81 -1.74
C GLY A 30 -15.14 -3.89 -2.91
N VAL A 31 -14.13 -3.26 -3.52
CA VAL A 31 -14.30 -2.39 -4.70
C VAL A 31 -14.84 -3.19 -5.90
N PHE A 32 -14.28 -4.37 -6.16
CA PHE A 32 -14.75 -5.23 -7.25
C PHE A 32 -16.16 -5.76 -7.01
N TRP A 33 -16.50 -6.07 -5.76
CA TRP A 33 -17.85 -6.45 -5.38
C TRP A 33 -18.85 -5.30 -5.60
N LEU A 34 -18.51 -4.08 -5.16
CA LEU A 34 -19.31 -2.88 -5.40
C LEU A 34 -19.49 -2.61 -6.89
N SER A 35 -18.45 -2.83 -7.71
CA SER A 35 -18.56 -2.71 -9.17
C SER A 35 -19.56 -3.70 -9.75
N ALA A 36 -19.62 -4.94 -9.23
CA ALA A 36 -20.60 -5.94 -9.68
C ALA A 36 -22.04 -5.57 -9.29
N LEU A 37 -22.22 -4.96 -8.11
CA LEU A 37 -23.52 -4.42 -7.67
C LEU A 37 -23.94 -3.22 -8.52
N LEU A 38 -23.00 -2.34 -8.84
CA LEU A 38 -23.25 -1.17 -9.68
C LEU A 38 -23.70 -1.59 -11.08
N ASP A 39 -23.05 -2.59 -11.68
CA ASP A 39 -23.46 -3.10 -12.99
C ASP A 39 -24.87 -3.75 -12.96
N ASN A 40 -25.21 -4.45 -11.87
CA ASN A 40 -26.58 -4.93 -11.66
C ASN A 40 -27.59 -3.77 -11.58
N GLY A 41 -27.22 -2.70 -10.86
CA GLY A 41 -28.05 -1.49 -10.70
C GLY A 41 -28.27 -0.75 -12.02
N LEU A 42 -27.22 -0.56 -12.82
CA LEU A 42 -27.32 0.07 -14.15
C LEU A 42 -28.24 -0.72 -15.09
N ASN A 43 -28.18 -2.05 -15.02
CA ASN A 43 -29.02 -2.94 -15.83
C ASN A 43 -30.45 -3.11 -15.30
N ARG A 44 -30.87 -2.31 -14.29
CA ARG A 44 -32.20 -2.39 -13.63
C ARG A 44 -32.53 -3.80 -13.10
N ARG A 45 -31.50 -4.55 -12.69
CA ARG A 45 -31.64 -5.89 -12.07
C ARG A 45 -31.57 -5.74 -10.54
N PRO A 46 -32.17 -6.65 -9.76
CA PRO A 46 -32.11 -6.57 -8.30
C PRO A 46 -30.66 -6.69 -7.83
N ALA A 47 -30.12 -5.59 -7.29
CA ALA A 47 -28.68 -5.38 -7.07
C ALA A 47 -28.01 -6.54 -6.30
N LEU A 48 -28.63 -7.00 -5.22
CA LEU A 48 -28.06 -7.99 -4.31
C LEU A 48 -28.33 -9.45 -4.73
N ARG A 49 -29.46 -9.73 -5.39
CA ARG A 49 -29.90 -11.10 -5.69
C ARG A 49 -29.54 -11.56 -7.10
N ALA A 50 -29.40 -10.65 -8.05
CA ALA A 50 -29.03 -11.00 -9.41
C ALA A 50 -27.53 -11.28 -9.52
N GLY A 51 -27.17 -12.42 -10.14
CA GLY A 51 -25.79 -12.68 -10.56
C GLY A 51 -24.81 -12.93 -9.42
N VAL A 52 -25.19 -13.72 -8.42
CA VAL A 52 -24.30 -14.12 -7.29
C VAL A 52 -22.99 -14.75 -7.79
N HIS A 53 -23.04 -15.58 -8.84
CA HIS A 53 -21.84 -16.15 -9.47
C HIS A 53 -20.87 -15.07 -9.97
N ARG A 54 -21.40 -13.98 -10.52
CA ARG A 54 -20.60 -12.85 -11.04
C ARG A 54 -20.04 -12.00 -9.90
N GLN A 55 -20.82 -11.78 -8.84
CA GLN A 55 -20.33 -11.11 -7.64
C GLN A 55 -19.16 -11.88 -7.04
N ILE A 56 -19.29 -13.20 -6.87
CA ILE A 56 -18.21 -14.05 -6.35
C ILE A 56 -16.98 -13.98 -7.26
N LEU A 57 -17.15 -14.10 -8.58
CA LEU A 57 -16.04 -14.01 -9.54
C LEU A 57 -15.32 -12.66 -9.48
N MET A 58 -16.05 -11.56 -9.40
CA MET A 58 -15.45 -10.23 -9.31
C MET A 58 -14.69 -10.05 -7.99
N THR A 59 -15.28 -10.48 -6.87
CA THR A 59 -14.65 -10.43 -5.55
C THR A 59 -13.36 -11.25 -5.51
N THR A 60 -13.35 -12.48 -6.04
CA THR A 60 -12.14 -13.33 -6.06
C THR A 60 -11.03 -12.73 -6.93
N LEU A 61 -11.39 -12.17 -8.08
CA LEU A 61 -10.45 -11.48 -8.97
C LEU A 61 -9.85 -10.24 -8.30
N GLY A 62 -10.67 -9.42 -7.64
CA GLY A 62 -10.23 -8.27 -6.85
C GLY A 62 -9.29 -8.68 -5.70
N PHE A 63 -9.60 -9.78 -5.01
CA PHE A 63 -8.78 -10.31 -3.93
C PHE A 63 -7.39 -10.76 -4.42
N CYS A 64 -7.34 -11.51 -5.52
CA CYS A 64 -6.10 -11.94 -6.16
C CYS A 64 -5.26 -10.74 -6.61
N LEU A 65 -5.87 -9.76 -7.28
CA LEU A 65 -5.18 -8.53 -7.68
C LEU A 65 -4.61 -7.76 -6.48
N GLY A 66 -5.40 -7.59 -5.42
CA GLY A 66 -4.95 -6.92 -4.20
C GLY A 66 -3.76 -7.61 -3.53
N TYR A 67 -3.69 -8.95 -3.58
CA TYR A 67 -2.54 -9.71 -3.09
C TYR A 67 -1.26 -9.39 -3.88
N TYR A 68 -1.34 -9.38 -5.22
CA TYR A 68 -0.19 -9.02 -6.07
C TYR A 68 0.25 -7.57 -5.90
N ILE A 69 -0.70 -6.63 -5.76
CA ILE A 69 -0.41 -5.22 -5.49
C ILE A 69 0.33 -5.09 -4.16
N LYS A 70 -0.14 -5.76 -3.09
CA LYS A 70 0.53 -5.71 -1.79
C LYS A 70 1.95 -6.28 -1.87
N ARG A 71 2.13 -7.39 -2.60
CA ARG A 71 3.45 -7.97 -2.83
C ARG A 71 4.40 -7.03 -3.57
N TYR A 72 3.92 -6.36 -4.62
CA TYR A 72 4.70 -5.38 -5.37
C TYR A 72 5.06 -4.16 -4.51
N SER A 73 4.09 -3.64 -3.76
CA SER A 73 4.29 -2.50 -2.86
C SER A 73 5.35 -2.79 -1.79
N ASN A 74 5.29 -3.96 -1.14
CA ASN A 74 6.32 -4.35 -0.17
C ASN A 74 7.71 -4.42 -0.80
N TYR A 75 7.82 -4.94 -2.03
CA TYR A 75 9.09 -4.97 -2.76
C TYR A 75 9.63 -3.57 -3.07
N TYR A 76 8.78 -2.71 -3.61
CA TYR A 76 9.16 -1.34 -3.94
C TYR A 76 9.67 -0.58 -2.71
N TYR A 77 8.95 -0.63 -1.60
CA TYR A 77 9.37 0.07 -0.37
C TYR A 77 10.66 -0.52 0.21
N ALA A 78 10.82 -1.85 0.19
CA ALA A 78 12.05 -2.47 0.67
C ALA A 78 13.29 -2.11 -0.17
N GLU A 79 13.15 -2.04 -1.50
CA GLU A 79 14.23 -1.58 -2.38
C GLU A 79 14.59 -0.12 -2.11
N ARG A 80 13.59 0.74 -1.99
CA ARG A 80 13.76 2.16 -1.67
C ARG A 80 14.48 2.35 -0.32
N ASP A 81 14.07 1.62 0.71
CA ASP A 81 14.70 1.69 2.03
C ASP A 81 16.15 1.18 1.98
N ARG A 82 16.42 0.09 1.23
CA ARG A 82 17.78 -0.41 1.02
C ARG A 82 18.69 0.65 0.39
N GLU A 83 18.23 1.33 -0.65
CA GLU A 83 18.97 2.41 -1.31
C GLU A 83 19.22 3.58 -0.34
N LEU A 84 18.18 4.02 0.38
CA LEU A 84 18.29 5.12 1.35
C LEU A 84 19.31 4.80 2.45
N PHE A 85 19.23 3.62 3.05
CA PHE A 85 20.19 3.22 4.09
C PHE A 85 21.61 3.07 3.55
N SER A 86 21.77 2.57 2.33
CA SER A 86 23.08 2.50 1.69
C SER A 86 23.67 3.89 1.44
N TYR A 87 22.83 4.87 1.07
CA TYR A 87 23.25 6.25 0.83
C TYR A 87 23.69 6.93 2.13
N ILE A 88 22.88 6.82 3.19
CA ILE A 88 23.19 7.37 4.53
C ILE A 88 24.50 6.79 5.06
N LYS A 89 24.71 5.47 4.91
CA LYS A 89 25.93 4.81 5.37
C LYS A 89 27.19 5.31 4.65
N ASN A 90 27.07 5.65 3.37
CA ASN A 90 28.20 6.11 2.56
C ASN A 90 28.51 7.60 2.73
N HIS A 91 27.54 8.42 3.16
CA HIS A 91 27.68 9.86 3.32
C HIS A 91 27.30 10.33 4.74
N PRO A 92 28.04 9.91 5.79
CA PRO A 92 27.76 10.34 7.16
C PRO A 92 27.90 11.87 7.34
N GLU A 93 28.68 12.55 6.49
CA GLU A 93 28.87 14.00 6.49
C GLU A 93 27.60 14.79 6.16
N ASP A 94 26.71 14.24 5.33
CA ASP A 94 25.45 14.88 4.97
C ASP A 94 24.39 14.73 6.09
N PHE A 95 24.52 13.68 6.90
CA PHE A 95 23.56 13.29 7.94
C PHE A 95 24.15 13.40 9.34
N VAL A 96 24.62 14.59 9.70
CA VAL A 96 25.11 14.87 11.06
C VAL A 96 23.95 14.78 12.06
N GLU A 97 24.07 13.88 13.04
CA GLU A 97 23.12 13.78 14.16
C GLU A 97 23.10 15.10 14.95
N LYS A 98 21.96 15.79 14.91
CA LYS A 98 21.75 16.99 15.72
C LYS A 98 21.36 16.55 17.13
N GLU A 99 22.04 17.08 18.14
CA GLU A 99 21.68 16.83 19.53
C GLU A 99 20.22 17.25 19.78
N PRO A 100 19.36 16.34 20.27
CA PRO A 100 17.97 16.68 20.56
C PRO A 100 17.91 17.70 21.69
N ARG A 101 17.34 18.88 21.42
CA ARG A 101 17.13 19.92 22.44
C ARG A 101 15.85 19.62 23.21
N LYS A 102 15.86 19.83 24.52
CA LYS A 102 14.65 19.68 25.34
C LYS A 102 13.71 20.84 25.06
N MET A 103 12.40 20.60 25.15
CA MET A 103 11.38 21.66 24.96
C MET A 103 11.57 22.83 25.93
N GLY A 104 12.08 22.58 27.14
CA GLY A 104 12.40 23.63 28.11
C GLY A 104 13.49 24.62 27.65
N ASP A 105 14.34 24.21 26.71
CA ASP A 105 15.43 25.03 26.16
C ASP A 105 15.00 25.79 24.89
N ILE A 106 13.79 25.53 24.37
CA ILE A 106 13.27 26.09 23.12
C ILE A 106 12.21 27.15 23.44
N LEU A 107 12.54 28.43 23.24
CA LEU A 107 11.59 29.54 23.39
C LEU A 107 10.87 29.81 22.05
N GLU A 108 9.72 29.17 21.85
CA GLU A 108 8.86 29.46 20.72
C GLU A 108 8.02 30.72 20.96
N LYS A 109 7.79 31.50 19.90
CA LYS A 109 6.92 32.68 19.97
C LYS A 109 5.46 32.22 20.00
N PHE A 110 4.80 32.35 21.15
CA PHE A 110 3.38 32.10 21.27
C PHE A 110 2.56 33.25 20.65
N THR A 111 1.80 32.96 19.60
CA THR A 111 0.83 33.88 19.00
C THR A 111 -0.60 33.42 19.33
N PRO A 112 -1.28 34.04 20.31
CA PRO A 112 -2.64 33.65 20.65
C PRO A 112 -3.62 34.00 19.54
N THR A 113 -4.47 33.05 19.15
CA THR A 113 -5.65 33.31 18.32
C THR A 113 -6.70 33.97 19.20
N ARG A 114 -7.05 35.23 18.89
CA ARG A 114 -8.06 36.02 19.59
C ARG A 114 -9.31 36.14 18.75
#